data_AF-A0A8S3X560-F1
#
_entry.id   AF-A0A8S3X560-F1
#
_cell.length_a   1.000
_cell.length_b   1.000
_cell.length_c   1.000
_cell.angle_alpha   90.00
_cell.angle_beta   90.00
_cell.angle_gamma   90.00
#
_symmetry.space_group_name_H-M   'P 1'
#
loop_
_entity.id
_entity.type
_entity.pdbx_description
1 polymer ?
#
loop_
_entity_poly.entity_id
_entity_poly.type
_entity_poly.pdbx_seq_one_letter_code
_entity_poly.pdbx_strand_id
1 'polypeptide(L)'
;MCKRQFVIDNDGDNFLNINTCAVTGAISIGCDYSQLQEFSSAMNLPIMSQKTYQKNHKLLSENWQQLAQQSMDQAAEEERNMAIAEGRVTKNSTPIIDVIADGVYGKRSYKKIIRLYPVLPQL
;
A
#
# COMPACT_ATOMS: atom_id res chain seq x y z
N MET A 1 40.81 9.12 -11.55
CA MET A 1 40.14 8.70 -10.29
C MET A 1 39.54 7.31 -10.46
N CYS A 2 40.39 6.30 -10.62
CA CYS A 2 39.95 4.94 -10.92
C CYS A 2 39.89 4.09 -9.64
N LYS A 3 38.80 3.30 -9.48
CA LYS A 3 38.61 2.21 -8.51
C LYS A 3 38.19 2.55 -7.07
N ARG A 4 37.39 3.61 -6.82
CA ARG A 4 36.67 3.71 -5.54
C ARG A 4 35.33 2.98 -5.64
N GLN A 5 35.16 1.94 -4.84
CA GLN A 5 33.90 1.22 -4.68
C GLN A 5 33.22 1.75 -3.42
N PHE A 6 31.99 2.22 -3.55
CA PHE A 6 31.15 2.62 -2.43
C PHE A 6 30.14 1.51 -2.19
N VAL A 7 30.19 0.88 -1.02
CA VAL A 7 29.29 -0.19 -0.62
C VAL A 7 28.46 0.32 0.53
N ILE A 8 27.14 0.25 0.39
CA ILE A 8 26.21 0.45 1.48
C ILE A 8 25.63 -0.93 1.76
N ASP A 9 25.82 -1.41 2.98
CA ASP A 9 25.28 -2.68 3.42
C ASP A 9 24.53 -2.50 4.74
N ASN A 10 23.76 -3.52 5.10
CA ASN A 10 23.06 -3.58 6.37
C ASN A 10 23.67 -4.70 7.22
N ASP A 11 23.99 -4.43 8.49
CA ASP A 11 24.76 -5.33 9.37
C ASP A 11 23.97 -6.57 9.86
N GLY A 12 22.76 -6.82 9.35
CA GLY A 12 21.89 -7.90 9.85
C GLY A 12 21.34 -8.84 8.79
N ASP A 13 21.38 -10.14 9.09
CA ASP A 13 20.97 -11.24 8.21
C ASP A 13 19.46 -11.26 7.86
N ASN A 14 18.64 -10.55 8.63
CA ASN A 14 17.17 -10.52 8.47
C ASN A 14 16.66 -9.26 7.76
N PHE A 15 17.54 -8.40 7.27
CA PHE A 15 17.10 -7.19 6.58
C PHE A 15 16.86 -7.43 5.09
N LEU A 16 15.83 -6.76 4.56
CA LEU A 16 15.62 -6.69 3.12
C LEU A 16 16.83 -6.04 2.45
N ASN A 17 17.04 -6.38 1.18
CA ASN A 17 18.08 -5.78 0.37
C ASN A 17 18.01 -4.24 0.47
N ILE A 18 19.17 -3.59 0.57
CA ILE A 18 19.23 -2.15 0.79
C ILE A 18 18.51 -1.33 -0.29
N ASN A 19 18.48 -1.81 -1.53
CA ASN A 19 17.72 -1.16 -2.59
C ASN A 19 16.21 -1.27 -2.34
N THR A 20 15.74 -2.43 -1.88
CA THR A 20 14.35 -2.60 -1.47
C THR A 20 14.03 -1.68 -0.31
N CYS A 21 14.88 -1.61 0.72
CA CYS A 21 14.70 -0.71 1.86
C CYS A 21 14.62 0.77 1.45
N ALA A 22 15.53 1.23 0.57
CA ALA A 22 15.53 2.60 0.09
C ALA A 22 14.24 2.95 -0.66
N VAL A 23 13.76 2.04 -1.52
CA VAL A 23 12.50 2.22 -2.25
C VAL A 23 11.30 2.17 -1.31
N THR A 24 11.26 1.22 -0.37
CA THR A 24 10.22 1.14 0.67
C THR A 24 10.12 2.43 1.45
N GLY A 25 11.25 2.94 1.96
CA GLY A 25 11.30 4.19 2.72
C GLY A 25 10.79 5.38 1.90
N ALA A 26 11.21 5.49 0.64
CA ALA A 26 10.73 6.53 -0.26
C ALA A 26 9.21 6.48 -0.47
N ILE A 27 8.64 5.30 -0.76
CA ILE A 27 7.20 5.17 -0.98
C ILE A 27 6.42 5.45 0.31
N SER A 28 6.91 5.02 1.47
CA SER A 28 6.26 5.25 2.77
C SER A 28 6.10 6.73 3.11
N ILE A 29 7.04 7.59 2.68
CA ILE A 29 6.94 9.05 2.85
C ILE A 29 6.20 9.74 1.70
N GLY A 30 5.67 8.98 0.73
CA GLY A 30 4.99 9.51 -0.44
C GLY A 30 5.92 10.08 -1.51
N CYS A 31 7.18 9.65 -1.52
CA CYS A 31 8.16 10.03 -2.53
C CYS A 31 8.23 9.02 -3.69
N ASP A 32 8.68 9.51 -4.84
CA ASP A 32 8.96 8.67 -6.02
C ASP A 32 10.45 8.75 -6.43
N TYR A 33 10.82 8.07 -7.52
CA TYR A 33 12.18 7.93 -8.01
C TYR A 33 12.96 9.25 -8.08
N SER A 34 12.35 10.32 -8.61
CA SER A 34 13.02 11.61 -8.78
C SER A 34 13.47 12.21 -7.45
N GLN A 35 12.67 12.07 -6.39
CA GLN A 35 13.00 12.57 -5.06
C GLN A 35 14.05 11.70 -4.38
N LEU A 36 14.00 10.38 -4.58
CA LEU A 36 15.06 9.49 -4.11
C LEU A 36 16.40 9.77 -4.81
N GLN A 37 16.37 10.06 -6.11
CA GLN A 37 17.56 10.46 -6.88
C GLN A 37 18.12 11.79 -6.38
N GLU A 38 17.26 12.79 -6.14
CA GLU A 38 17.68 14.09 -5.61
C GLU A 38 18.31 13.94 -4.22
N PHE A 39 17.68 13.20 -3.33
CA PHE A 39 18.18 12.89 -1.99
C PHE A 39 19.56 12.22 -2.03
N SER A 40 19.72 11.17 -2.85
CA SER A 40 21.02 10.51 -3.02
C SER A 40 22.07 11.45 -3.60
N SER A 41 21.69 12.32 -4.55
CA SER A 41 22.59 13.29 -5.17
C SER A 41 23.06 14.34 -4.17
N ALA A 42 22.16 14.86 -3.33
CA ALA A 42 22.46 15.86 -2.31
C ALA A 42 23.46 15.34 -1.25
N MET A 43 23.42 14.04 -0.96
CA MET A 43 24.34 13.38 -0.03
C MET A 43 25.56 12.76 -0.71
N ASN A 44 25.72 12.93 -2.02
CA ASN A 44 26.79 12.31 -2.81
C ASN A 44 26.82 10.77 -2.69
N LEU A 45 25.65 10.14 -2.58
CA LEU A 45 25.47 8.69 -2.59
C LEU A 45 25.30 8.15 -4.02
N PRO A 46 25.59 6.86 -4.26
CA PRO A 46 25.27 6.21 -5.52
C PRO A 46 23.78 6.31 -5.84
N ILE A 47 23.48 6.72 -7.07
CA ILE A 47 22.11 6.84 -7.56
C ILE A 47 21.66 5.48 -8.08
N MET A 48 20.52 5.01 -7.56
CA MET A 48 19.88 3.80 -8.07
C MET A 48 19.42 4.02 -9.52
N SER A 49 19.62 3.05 -10.40
CA SER A 49 19.08 3.14 -11.75
C SER A 49 17.54 3.08 -11.73
N GLN A 50 16.89 3.81 -12.64
CA GLN A 50 15.43 3.80 -12.77
C GLN A 50 14.87 2.38 -12.98
N LYS A 51 15.56 1.53 -13.75
CA LYS A 51 15.17 0.13 -13.97
C LYS A 51 15.17 -0.67 -12.66
N THR A 52 16.21 -0.49 -11.85
CA THR A 52 16.32 -1.13 -10.53
C THR A 52 15.24 -0.63 -9.57
N TYR A 53 14.97 0.68 -9.58
CA TYR A 53 13.90 1.28 -8.79
C TYR A 53 12.54 0.68 -9.16
N GLN A 54 12.18 0.67 -10.45
CA GLN A 54 10.91 0.13 -10.93
C GLN A 54 10.72 -1.35 -10.58
N LYS A 55 11.79 -2.15 -10.66
CA LYS A 55 11.75 -3.56 -10.24
C LYS A 55 11.38 -3.71 -8.76
N ASN A 56 12.03 -2.95 -7.88
CA ASN A 56 11.75 -2.98 -6.45
C ASN A 56 10.37 -2.40 -6.13
N HIS A 57 10.00 -1.28 -6.76
CA HIS A 57 8.68 -0.66 -6.60
C HIS A 57 7.57 -1.63 -6.98
N LYS A 58 7.69 -2.34 -8.11
CA LYS A 58 6.70 -3.33 -8.56
C LYS A 58 6.56 -4.47 -7.54
N LEU A 59 7.68 -5.05 -7.10
CA LEU A 59 7.69 -6.11 -6.08
C LEU A 59 6.97 -5.67 -4.80
N LEU A 60 7.29 -4.48 -4.29
CA LEU A 60 6.66 -3.92 -3.09
C LEU A 60 5.16 -3.67 -3.30
N SER A 61 4.79 -3.11 -4.45
CA SER A 61 3.39 -2.81 -4.77
C SER A 61 2.53 -4.08 -4.82
N GLU A 62 3.03 -5.14 -5.45
CA GLU A 62 2.34 -6.44 -5.54
C GLU A 62 2.16 -7.06 -4.14
N ASN A 63 3.21 -7.06 -3.33
CA ASN A 63 3.16 -7.59 -1.95
C ASN A 63 2.20 -6.79 -1.07
N TRP A 64 2.23 -5.46 -1.14
CA TRP A 64 1.31 -4.61 -0.37
C TRP A 64 -0.14 -4.79 -0.81
N GLN A 65 -0.40 -4.92 -2.11
CA GLN A 65 -1.75 -5.21 -2.60
C GLN A 65 -2.26 -6.54 -2.05
N GLN A 66 -1.43 -7.59 -2.08
CA GLN A 66 -1.80 -8.89 -1.55
C GLN A 66 -2.09 -8.83 -0.04
N LEU A 67 -1.21 -8.18 0.74
CA LEU A 67 -1.39 -8.05 2.19
C LEU A 67 -2.62 -7.20 2.54
N ALA A 68 -2.87 -6.12 1.80
CA ALA A 68 -4.07 -5.31 1.96
C ALA A 68 -5.33 -6.14 1.70
N GLN A 69 -5.34 -6.97 0.65
CA GLN A 69 -6.47 -7.85 0.36
C GLN A 69 -6.69 -8.87 1.48
N GLN A 70 -5.62 -9.53 1.94
CA GLN A 70 -5.70 -10.49 3.05
C GLN A 70 -6.24 -9.85 4.34
N SER A 71 -5.78 -8.63 4.66
CA SER A 71 -6.27 -7.88 5.82
C SER A 71 -7.75 -7.51 5.67
N MET A 72 -8.20 -7.12 4.46
CA MET A 72 -9.61 -6.83 4.21
C MET A 72 -10.48 -8.08 4.32
N ASP A 73 -10.00 -9.23 3.81
CA ASP A 73 -10.73 -10.49 3.87
C ASP A 73 -10.89 -10.97 5.33
N GLN A 74 -9.84 -10.85 6.15
CA GLN A 74 -9.87 -11.17 7.58
C GLN A 74 -10.84 -10.27 8.34
N ALA A 75 -10.77 -8.95 8.12
CA ALA A 75 -11.68 -8.00 8.75
C ALA A 75 -13.15 -8.28 8.33
N ALA A 76 -13.39 -8.57 7.06
CA ALA A 76 -14.73 -8.90 6.56
C ALA A 76 -15.30 -10.17 7.20
N GLU A 77 -14.45 -11.18 7.46
CA GLU A 77 -14.85 -12.39 8.18
C GLU A 77 -15.20 -12.11 9.65
N GLU A 78 -14.38 -11.33 10.34
CA GLU A 78 -14.64 -10.93 11.73
C GLU A 78 -15.94 -10.13 11.85
N GLU A 79 -16.15 -9.13 11.00
CA GLU A 79 -17.36 -8.31 10.96
C GLU A 79 -18.61 -9.14 10.65
N ARG A 80 -18.50 -10.08 9.71
CA ARG A 80 -19.58 -11.01 9.36
C ARG A 80 -19.98 -11.86 10.57
N ASN A 81 -19.01 -12.42 11.29
CA ASN A 81 -19.27 -13.28 12.44
C ASN A 81 -19.91 -12.49 13.60
N MET A 82 -19.46 -11.26 13.83
CA MET A 82 -20.06 -10.36 14.83
C MET A 82 -21.51 -10.02 14.49
N ALA A 83 -21.81 -9.65 13.25
CA ALA A 83 -23.17 -9.32 12.82
C ALA A 83 -24.14 -10.50 12.95
N ILE A 84 -23.69 -11.73 12.70
CA ILE A 84 -24.50 -12.94 12.93
C ILE A 84 -24.76 -13.15 14.43
N ALA A 85 -23.74 -13.00 15.27
CA ALA A 85 -23.87 -13.17 16.72
C ALA A 85 -24.84 -12.15 17.36
N GLU A 86 -24.88 -10.93 16.82
CA GLU A 86 -25.80 -9.86 17.25
C GLU A 86 -27.21 -9.98 16.64
N GLY A 87 -27.45 -10.96 15.76
CA GLY A 87 -28.72 -11.11 15.05
C GLY A 87 -28.99 -10.01 14.02
N ARG A 88 -27.97 -9.23 13.63
CA ARG A 88 -28.06 -8.17 12.62
C ARG A 88 -27.96 -8.77 11.22
N VAL A 89 -29.01 -9.51 10.85
CA VAL A 89 -29.13 -10.16 9.55
C VAL A 89 -30.38 -9.67 8.82
N THR A 90 -30.25 -9.50 7.51
CA THR A 90 -31.37 -9.15 6.62
C THR A 90 -32.36 -10.33 6.54
N LYS A 91 -33.58 -10.09 6.03
CA LYS A 91 -34.58 -11.15 5.74
C LYS A 91 -34.04 -12.33 4.91
N ASN A 92 -32.99 -12.12 4.14
CA ASN A 92 -32.31 -13.14 3.32
C ASN A 92 -31.06 -13.72 4.01
N SER A 93 -30.93 -13.60 5.34
CA SER A 93 -29.78 -14.08 6.13
C SER A 93 -28.43 -13.46 5.76
N THR A 94 -28.43 -12.29 5.13
CA THR A 94 -27.20 -11.53 4.83
C THR A 94 -26.82 -10.65 6.02
N PRO A 95 -25.61 -10.81 6.60
CA PRO A 95 -25.16 -9.98 7.71
C PRO A 95 -25.03 -8.50 7.31
N ILE A 96 -25.47 -7.61 8.19
CA ILE A 96 -25.41 -6.16 7.98
C ILE A 96 -24.20 -5.62 8.73
N ILE A 97 -23.31 -4.94 8.01
CA ILE A 97 -22.08 -4.36 8.55
C ILE A 97 -22.18 -2.83 8.40
N ASP A 98 -21.88 -2.10 9.46
CA ASP A 98 -21.86 -0.65 9.45
C ASP A 98 -20.52 -0.14 8.91
N VAL A 99 -20.57 0.65 7.85
CA VAL A 99 -19.37 1.30 7.30
C VAL A 99 -19.30 2.72 7.84
N ILE A 100 -18.35 2.98 8.74
CA ILE A 100 -18.04 4.33 9.20
C ILE A 100 -17.11 4.98 8.19
N ALA A 101 -17.66 5.79 7.29
CA ALA A 101 -16.87 6.54 6.33
C ALA A 101 -16.26 7.79 6.99
N ASP A 102 -14.93 7.84 7.13
CA ASP A 102 -14.25 9.10 7.37
C ASP A 102 -14.27 9.92 6.07
N GLY A 103 -14.83 11.14 6.11
CA GLY A 103 -15.05 11.95 4.91
C GLY A 103 -13.78 12.46 4.22
N VAL A 104 -12.61 11.88 4.49
CA VAL A 104 -11.30 12.48 4.19
C VAL A 104 -10.48 11.67 3.18
N TYR A 105 -10.79 10.40 2.91
CA TYR A 105 -10.02 9.61 1.93
C TYR A 105 -10.45 9.79 0.46
N GLY A 106 -11.64 10.35 0.21
CA GLY A 106 -12.21 10.50 -1.14
C GLY A 106 -11.65 11.64 -2.02
N LYS A 107 -10.80 12.54 -1.48
CA LYS A 107 -10.30 13.71 -2.23
C LYS A 107 -9.01 13.48 -3.03
N ARG A 108 -8.39 12.29 -2.99
CA ARG A 108 -7.09 12.02 -3.65
C ARG A 108 -7.14 11.07 -4.86
N SER A 109 -8.30 10.81 -5.45
CA SER A 109 -8.42 10.02 -6.68
C SER A 109 -8.84 10.87 -7.88
N TYR A 110 -7.90 11.62 -8.45
CA TYR A 110 -8.06 12.19 -9.79
C TYR A 110 -7.87 11.08 -10.85
N LYS A 111 -8.96 10.43 -11.31
CA LYS A 111 -9.17 9.92 -12.69
C LYS A 111 -10.24 8.82 -12.86
N LYS A 112 -10.77 8.21 -11.79
CA LYS A 112 -11.95 7.32 -11.90
C LYS A 112 -12.94 7.59 -10.78
N ILE A 113 -14.07 8.17 -11.15
CA ILE A 113 -15.27 8.18 -10.32
C ILE A 113 -15.72 6.73 -10.18
N ILE A 114 -15.56 6.15 -8.99
CA ILE A 114 -16.27 4.93 -8.63
C ILE A 114 -17.74 5.34 -8.48
N ARG A 115 -18.54 4.99 -9.50
CA ARG A 115 -19.99 5.23 -9.50
C ARG A 115 -20.61 4.17 -8.59
N LEU A 116 -20.73 4.48 -7.30
CA LEU A 116 -21.59 3.71 -6.39
C LEU A 116 -23.03 3.93 -6.87
N TYR A 117 -23.62 2.93 -7.51
CA TYR A 117 -25.06 2.94 -7.79
C TYR A 117 -25.79 2.72 -6.47
N PRO A 118 -26.64 3.64 -5.99
CA PRO A 118 -27.58 3.32 -4.95
C PRO A 118 -28.70 2.46 -5.57
N VAL A 119 -28.69 1.16 -5.30
CA VAL A 119 -29.90 0.34 -5.46
C VAL A 119 -30.78 0.67 -4.26
N LEU A 120 -31.53 1.76 -4.35
CA LEU A 120 -32.69 1.98 -3.49
C LEU A 120 -33.86 1.18 -4.08
N PRO A 121 -34.51 0.28 -3.32
CA PRO A 121 -35.77 -0.30 -3.74
C PRO A 121 -36.85 0.79 -3.71
N GLN A 122 -37.50 1.02 -4.84
CA GLN A 122 -38.71 1.82 -4.90
C GLN A 122 -39.83 1.06 -4.17
N LEU A 123 -40.38 1.69 -3.12
CA LEU A 123 -41.68 1.36 -2.52
C LEU A 123 -42.80 1.82 -3.44
#